data_AF-A0A5B8XM40-F1
#
_entry.id   AF-A0A5B8XM40-F1
#
_cell.length_a   1.000
_cell.length_b   1.000
_cell.length_c   1.000
_cell.angle_alpha   90.00
_cell.angle_beta   90.00
_cell.angle_gamma   90.00
#
_symmetry.space_group_name_H-M   'P 1'
#
loop_
_entity.id
_entity.type
_entity.pdbx_description
1 polymer ?
#
loop_
_entity_poly.entity_id
_entity_poly.type
_entity_poly.pdbx_seq_one_letter_code
_entity_poly.pdbx_strand_id
1 'polypeptide(L)'
;MKTRVVTEKIRGFDGWGLIDFDDTSVFSLEIGPLNAWISHAPHEWKFVWDQGKNPLEERANLIKTQSAPEPLDPKHIARFATSWEGRKLRIYPSLADRSVVVRPETPTWLGAHDEVVFYVSTPLWLCIETQTALPILEIPTYRPSDTWFGDVQDGELAYASRTAGRTSLEDVQAYHARALTRVSVRNATQTPMLIERINIPVPVLTLYQDARERFWTEGISLVAEERGNMAHLKLGPSAPKEAERAEKITLPRAEPTSNVLVRALHKLLG
;
A
#
# COMPACT_ATOMS: atom_id res chain seq x y z
N MET A 1 -2.68 30.83 30.36
CA MET A 1 -1.63 29.83 30.62
C MET A 1 -1.30 29.20 29.26
N LYS A 2 -0.12 29.47 28.67
CA LYS A 2 0.24 28.91 27.35
C LYS A 2 0.58 27.43 27.54
N THR A 3 -0.27 26.54 27.05
CA THR A 3 -0.01 25.10 27.02
C THR A 3 1.29 24.86 26.24
N ARG A 4 2.34 24.43 26.94
CA ARG A 4 3.57 23.95 26.31
C ARG A 4 3.22 22.67 25.56
N VAL A 5 3.09 22.76 24.23
CA VAL A 5 3.05 21.58 23.37
C VAL A 5 4.46 21.01 23.39
N VAL A 6 4.66 19.93 24.14
CA VAL A 6 5.90 19.15 24.07
C VAL A 6 5.80 18.31 22.80
N THR A 7 6.35 18.82 21.71
CA THR A 7 6.46 18.08 20.44
C THR A 7 7.76 17.29 20.47
N GLU A 8 7.68 15.98 20.65
CA GLU A 8 8.82 15.09 20.42
C GLU A 8 8.79 14.67 18.93
N LYS A 9 9.75 15.17 18.14
CA LYS A 9 9.96 14.71 16.77
C LYS A 9 10.97 13.57 16.81
N ILE A 10 10.53 12.37 16.48
CA ILE A 10 11.41 11.24 16.29
C ILE A 10 12.02 11.37 14.87
N ARG A 11 13.35 11.27 14.73
CA ARG A 11 14.05 11.27 13.43
C ARG A 11 14.06 9.83 12.90
N GLY A 12 13.62 9.63 11.65
CA GLY A 12 13.23 8.30 11.14
C GLY A 12 11.76 8.06 11.46
N PHE A 13 10.97 7.50 10.53
CA PHE A 13 9.56 7.22 10.85
C PHE A 13 9.47 5.96 11.72
N ASP A 14 9.68 6.14 13.03
CA ASP A 14 9.47 5.10 14.05
C ASP A 14 7.98 4.94 14.42
N GLY A 15 7.08 5.50 13.60
CA GLY A 15 5.65 5.48 13.88
C GLY A 15 5.04 4.09 13.77
N TRP A 16 5.63 3.18 13.00
CA TRP A 16 5.21 1.78 12.97
C TRP A 16 5.66 1.06 14.23
N GLY A 17 4.72 0.51 15.00
CA GLY A 17 5.03 -0.18 16.25
C GLY A 17 3.96 -0.01 17.30
N LEU A 18 4.35 -0.23 18.56
CA LEU A 18 3.48 -0.05 19.72
C LEU A 18 3.46 1.41 20.14
N ILE A 19 2.25 1.95 20.30
CA ILE A 19 1.98 3.30 20.79
C ILE A 19 1.28 3.19 22.14
N ASP A 20 1.81 3.86 23.16
CA ASP A 20 1.27 3.85 24.52
C ASP A 20 0.53 5.16 24.84
N PHE A 21 -0.73 5.03 25.22
CA PHE A 21 -1.64 6.12 25.52
C PHE A 21 -1.74 6.32 27.04
N ASP A 22 -1.70 7.59 27.47
CA ASP A 22 -2.20 7.99 28.79
C ASP A 22 -3.63 8.55 28.65
N ASP A 23 -4.32 8.77 29.76
CA ASP A 23 -5.75 9.14 29.80
C ASP A 23 -6.07 10.47 29.11
N THR A 24 -5.05 11.25 28.77
CA THR A 24 -5.19 12.57 28.13
C THR A 24 -4.52 12.64 26.75
N SER A 25 -3.89 11.57 26.30
CA SER A 25 -3.10 11.59 25.08
C SER A 25 -3.95 11.47 23.84
N VAL A 26 -3.71 12.39 22.92
CA VAL A 26 -4.10 12.30 21.52
C VAL A 26 -2.83 12.14 20.70
N PHE A 27 -2.79 11.11 19.86
CA PHE A 27 -1.73 10.93 18.89
C PHE A 27 -2.21 11.44 17.54
N SER A 28 -1.42 12.31 16.91
CA SER A 28 -1.59 12.70 15.53
C SER A 28 -0.54 11.99 14.68
N LEU A 29 -0.97 11.40 13.58
CA LEU A 29 -0.16 10.61 12.69
C LEU A 29 -0.33 11.12 11.26
N GLU A 30 0.77 11.47 10.62
CA GLU A 30 0.83 11.84 9.21
C GLU A 30 1.63 10.78 8.46
N ILE A 31 1.03 10.12 7.45
CA ILE A 31 1.71 9.15 6.58
C ILE A 31 1.27 9.38 5.14
N GLY A 32 2.17 9.96 4.34
CA GLY A 32 1.87 10.47 3.01
C GLY A 32 0.72 11.48 3.07
N PRO A 33 -0.39 11.24 2.34
CA PRO A 33 -1.55 12.13 2.40
C PRO A 33 -2.51 11.83 3.55
N LEU A 34 -2.35 10.75 4.31
CA LEU A 34 -3.19 10.45 5.47
C LEU A 34 -2.79 11.34 6.64
N ASN A 35 -3.77 12.04 7.22
CA ASN A 35 -3.67 12.58 8.57
C ASN A 35 -4.69 11.86 9.46
N ALA A 36 -4.23 11.29 10.56
CA ALA A 36 -5.06 10.57 11.50
C ALA A 36 -4.84 11.10 12.92
N TRP A 37 -5.89 11.03 13.72
CA TRP A 37 -5.89 11.34 15.14
C TRP A 37 -6.47 10.15 15.89
N ILE A 38 -5.75 9.69 16.89
CA ILE A 38 -6.12 8.57 17.73
C ILE A 38 -6.20 9.10 19.15
N SER A 39 -7.33 8.85 19.80
CA SER A 39 -7.56 9.22 21.19
C SER A 39 -8.17 8.04 21.93
N HIS A 40 -7.84 7.95 23.21
CA HIS A 40 -8.31 6.92 24.11
C HIS A 40 -9.04 7.58 25.28
N ALA A 41 -10.22 7.06 25.60
CA ALA A 41 -10.96 7.36 26.82
C ALA A 41 -11.27 6.04 27.53
N PRO A 42 -11.67 6.04 28.82
CA PRO A 42 -12.11 4.83 29.49
C PRO A 42 -13.17 4.09 28.65
N HIS A 43 -12.87 2.84 28.30
CA HIS A 43 -13.71 1.96 27.49
C HIS A 43 -13.98 2.41 26.04
N GLU A 44 -13.20 3.34 25.50
CA GLU A 44 -13.40 3.83 24.13
C GLU A 44 -12.11 4.20 23.41
N TRP A 45 -11.99 3.71 22.17
CA TRP A 45 -11.04 4.22 21.20
C TRP A 45 -11.75 5.05 20.15
N LYS A 46 -11.24 6.26 19.88
CA LYS A 46 -11.74 7.12 18.81
C LYS A 46 -10.63 7.38 17.79
N PHE A 47 -10.96 7.12 16.54
CA PHE A 47 -10.13 7.35 15.37
C PHE A 47 -10.80 8.39 14.49
N VAL A 48 -10.06 9.43 14.14
CA VAL A 48 -10.49 10.48 13.22
C VAL A 48 -9.43 10.54 12.12
N TRP A 49 -9.84 10.65 10.86
CA TRP A 49 -8.87 10.79 9.77
C TRP A 49 -9.39 11.53 8.56
N ASP A 50 -8.46 12.13 7.84
CA ASP A 50 -8.66 12.69 6.52
C ASP A 50 -7.53 12.30 5.56
N GLN A 51 -7.73 12.61 4.29
CA GLN A 51 -6.73 12.39 3.24
C GLN A 51 -6.55 13.65 2.42
N GLY A 52 -5.29 14.01 2.21
CA GLY A 52 -4.84 15.02 1.27
C GLY A 52 -5.16 14.65 -0.18
N LYS A 53 -5.12 15.65 -1.06
CA LYS A 53 -5.43 15.46 -2.49
C LYS A 53 -4.24 14.90 -3.28
N ASN A 54 -3.01 15.14 -2.81
CA ASN A 54 -1.80 14.71 -3.51
C ASN A 54 -1.41 13.29 -3.08
N PRO A 55 -1.54 12.26 -3.95
CA PRO A 55 -1.21 10.87 -3.63
C PRO A 55 0.28 10.59 -3.42
N LEU A 56 1.13 11.55 -3.75
CA LEU A 56 2.58 11.51 -3.69
C LEU A 56 3.13 12.40 -2.57
N GLU A 57 2.30 12.81 -1.60
CA GLU A 57 2.82 13.46 -0.40
C GLU A 57 3.79 12.53 0.35
N GLU A 58 4.91 13.10 0.80
CA GLU A 58 6.01 12.37 1.46
C GLU A 58 6.13 12.78 2.94
N ARG A 59 4.99 13.01 3.61
CA ARG A 59 4.96 13.33 5.04
C ARG A 59 5.01 12.04 5.86
N ALA A 60 5.76 12.06 6.96
CA ALA A 60 5.87 10.92 7.87
C ALA A 60 6.17 11.46 9.27
N ASN A 61 5.14 11.68 10.07
CA ASN A 61 5.26 12.25 11.42
C ASN A 61 4.33 11.50 12.39
N LEU A 62 4.84 11.18 13.58
CA LEU A 62 4.01 10.77 14.71
C LEU A 62 4.21 11.80 15.83
N ILE A 63 3.13 12.41 16.28
CA ILE A 63 3.15 13.46 17.29
C ILE A 63 2.22 13.05 18.43
N LYS A 64 2.80 12.87 19.62
CA LYS A 64 2.03 12.73 20.87
C LYS A 64 1.73 14.12 21.42
N THR A 65 0.47 14.39 21.76
CA THR A 65 0.06 15.65 22.41
C THR A 65 -1.09 15.43 23.38
N GLN A 66 -1.26 16.30 24.37
CA GLN A 66 -2.41 16.26 25.29
C GLN A 66 -3.65 16.96 24.71
N SER A 67 -3.46 17.71 23.62
CA SER A 67 -4.51 18.39 22.89
C SER A 67 -4.04 18.54 21.45
N ALA A 68 -4.38 17.57 20.61
CA ALA A 68 -4.31 17.77 19.17
C ALA A 68 -5.59 18.48 18.76
N PRO A 69 -5.54 19.57 17.99
CA PRO A 69 -6.74 20.05 17.32
C PRO A 69 -7.17 18.97 16.34
N GLU A 70 -8.17 18.18 16.72
CA GLU A 70 -8.92 17.37 15.76
C GLU A 70 -9.53 18.30 14.71
N PRO A 71 -9.68 17.85 13.45
CA PRO A 71 -10.38 18.64 12.46
C PRO A 71 -11.80 18.98 12.96
N LEU A 72 -12.20 20.26 12.82
CA LEU A 72 -13.51 20.75 13.27
C LEU A 72 -14.68 20.05 12.54
N ASP A 73 -14.44 19.61 11.31
CA ASP A 73 -15.37 18.84 10.48
C ASP A 73 -14.65 17.59 9.93
N PRO A 74 -14.52 16.53 10.75
CA PRO A 74 -13.81 15.33 10.37
C PRO A 74 -14.57 14.58 9.27
N LYS A 75 -13.88 14.29 8.16
CA LYS A 75 -14.47 13.51 7.05
C LYS A 75 -14.80 12.08 7.42
N HIS A 76 -14.00 11.48 8.31
CA HIS A 76 -14.20 10.12 8.77
C HIS A 76 -13.95 10.04 10.28
N ILE A 77 -14.82 9.30 10.95
CA ILE A 77 -14.74 9.01 12.38
C ILE A 77 -15.11 7.53 12.59
N ALA A 78 -14.35 6.83 13.40
CA ALA A 78 -14.70 5.52 13.93
C ALA A 78 -14.52 5.51 15.46
N ARG A 79 -15.49 4.91 16.16
CA ARG A 79 -15.47 4.76 17.63
C ARG A 79 -15.65 3.28 17.96
N PHE A 80 -14.81 2.77 18.86
CA PHE A 80 -14.84 1.39 19.31
C PHE A 80 -15.03 1.38 20.82
N ALA A 81 -16.21 0.94 21.26
CA ALA A 81 -16.44 0.63 22.66
C ALA A 81 -15.70 -0.66 23.01
N THR A 82 -15.00 -0.67 24.15
CA THR A 82 -14.19 -1.81 24.56
C THR A 82 -14.23 -2.03 26.06
N SER A 83 -14.31 -3.29 26.49
CA SER A 83 -14.10 -3.66 27.90
C SER A 83 -12.63 -3.79 28.26
N TRP A 84 -11.74 -3.70 27.27
CA TRP A 84 -10.30 -3.76 27.46
C TRP A 84 -9.78 -2.45 28.06
N GLU A 85 -9.07 -2.58 29.19
CA GLU A 85 -8.47 -1.44 29.91
C GLU A 85 -7.07 -1.07 29.40
N GLY A 86 -6.52 -1.84 28.46
CA GLY A 86 -5.17 -1.60 27.96
C GLY A 86 -5.12 -0.38 27.06
N ARG A 87 -3.99 0.31 27.14
CA ARG A 87 -3.78 1.62 26.51
C ARG A 87 -2.77 1.58 25.38
N LYS A 88 -2.46 0.40 24.85
CA LYS A 88 -1.44 0.26 23.79
C LYS A 88 -2.05 -0.25 22.50
N LEU A 89 -1.91 0.52 21.45
CA LEU A 89 -2.22 0.07 20.09
C LEU A 89 -0.94 -0.27 19.37
N ARG A 90 -1.00 -1.29 18.52
CA ARG A 90 0.04 -1.55 17.53
C ARG A 90 -0.43 -0.95 16.21
N ILE A 91 0.40 -0.15 15.58
CA ILE A 91 0.18 0.31 14.21
C ILE A 91 1.26 -0.24 13.28
N TYR A 92 0.88 -0.69 12.09
CA TYR A 92 1.81 -1.27 11.13
C TYR A 92 1.27 -1.09 9.70
N PRO A 93 2.14 -1.08 8.68
CA PRO A 93 1.70 -0.97 7.31
C PRO A 93 1.25 -2.34 6.80
N SER A 94 0.27 -2.33 5.90
CA SER A 94 -0.15 -3.49 5.14
C SER A 94 -0.40 -3.11 3.68
N LEU A 95 -0.39 -4.09 2.78
CA LEU A 95 -0.77 -3.88 1.39
C LEU A 95 -2.27 -3.58 1.26
N ALA A 96 -2.71 -3.17 0.07
CA ALA A 96 -4.12 -2.92 -0.18
C ALA A 96 -4.95 -4.22 -0.14
N ASP A 97 -6.24 -4.09 0.13
CA ASP A 97 -7.21 -5.20 0.17
C ASP A 97 -7.67 -5.67 -1.23
N ARG A 98 -7.26 -4.98 -2.30
CA ARG A 98 -7.59 -5.30 -3.69
C ARG A 98 -6.38 -5.12 -4.60
N SER A 99 -6.39 -5.80 -5.75
CA SER A 99 -5.40 -5.59 -6.79
C SER A 99 -5.33 -4.13 -7.24
N VAL A 100 -4.16 -3.72 -7.73
CA VAL A 100 -3.94 -2.36 -8.23
C VAL A 100 -3.59 -2.40 -9.71
N VAL A 101 -4.43 -1.78 -10.53
CA VAL A 101 -4.22 -1.64 -11.96
C VAL A 101 -3.36 -0.41 -12.24
N VAL A 102 -2.23 -0.64 -12.89
CA VAL A 102 -1.21 0.36 -13.18
C VAL A 102 -1.09 0.52 -14.69
N ARG A 103 -0.90 1.77 -15.12
CA ARG A 103 -0.59 2.10 -16.52
C ARG A 103 0.89 2.51 -16.59
N PRO A 104 1.63 2.11 -17.63
CA PRO A 104 2.87 2.81 -17.97
C PRO A 104 2.59 4.30 -18.20
N GLU A 105 3.62 5.14 -18.12
CA GLU A 105 3.48 6.58 -18.39
C GLU A 105 2.94 6.84 -19.78
N THR A 106 3.44 6.08 -20.75
CA THR A 106 2.93 6.02 -22.11
C THR A 106 2.76 4.55 -22.47
N PRO A 107 1.61 4.13 -23.04
CA PRO A 107 1.46 2.79 -23.59
C PRO A 107 2.67 2.41 -24.44
N THR A 108 3.25 1.25 -24.17
CA THR A 108 4.54 0.87 -24.75
C THR A 108 4.40 -0.45 -25.50
N TRP A 109 4.91 -0.49 -26.72
CA TRP A 109 5.04 -1.72 -27.48
C TRP A 109 6.27 -2.49 -27.00
N LEU A 110 6.07 -3.73 -26.59
CA LEU A 110 7.13 -4.68 -26.29
C LEU A 110 7.36 -5.57 -27.52
N GLY A 111 8.59 -5.61 -28.03
CA GLY A 111 8.97 -6.41 -29.19
C GLY A 111 8.73 -7.91 -28.99
N ALA A 112 8.72 -8.66 -30.09
CA ALA A 112 8.65 -10.12 -30.04
C ALA A 112 9.90 -10.67 -29.33
N HIS A 113 9.71 -11.62 -28.41
CA HIS A 113 10.77 -12.23 -27.59
C HIS A 113 11.52 -11.29 -26.64
N ASP A 114 11.08 -10.04 -26.49
CA ASP A 114 11.69 -9.05 -25.59
C ASP A 114 11.13 -9.11 -24.16
N GLU A 115 11.87 -8.48 -23.25
CA GLU A 115 11.50 -8.28 -21.85
C GLU A 115 11.68 -6.82 -21.43
N VAL A 116 10.77 -6.33 -20.59
CA VAL A 116 10.86 -5.01 -19.95
C VAL A 116 10.57 -5.15 -18.46
N VAL A 117 11.17 -4.29 -17.65
CA VAL A 117 10.92 -4.20 -16.21
C VAL A 117 10.21 -2.89 -15.90
N PHE A 118 9.14 -2.97 -15.11
CA PHE A 118 8.47 -1.83 -14.51
C PHE A 118 8.62 -1.88 -13.00
N TYR A 119 8.88 -0.72 -12.40
CA TYR A 119 8.76 -0.47 -10.97
C TYR A 119 7.45 0.26 -10.72
N VAL A 120 6.64 -0.34 -9.86
CA VAL A 120 5.29 0.11 -9.56
C VAL A 120 5.21 0.50 -8.08
N SER A 121 4.71 1.69 -7.80
CA SER A 121 4.50 2.18 -6.45
C SER A 121 3.00 2.16 -6.11
N THR A 122 2.58 1.44 -5.07
CA THR A 122 1.18 1.35 -4.63
C THR A 122 1.01 1.84 -3.19
N PRO A 123 -0.09 2.51 -2.83
CA PRO A 123 -0.30 2.98 -1.46
C PRO A 123 -0.42 1.82 -0.46
N LEU A 124 -0.03 2.10 0.79
CA LEU A 124 -0.15 1.22 1.94
C LEU A 124 -1.40 1.52 2.77
N TRP A 125 -1.77 0.58 3.61
CA TRP A 125 -2.83 0.71 4.59
C TRP A 125 -2.19 0.79 5.97
N LEU A 126 -2.63 1.75 6.77
CA LEU A 126 -2.38 1.81 8.21
C LEU A 126 -3.32 0.81 8.88
N CYS A 127 -2.77 -0.30 9.37
CA CYS A 127 -3.49 -1.26 10.19
C CYS A 127 -3.30 -0.91 11.67
N ILE A 128 -4.38 -1.01 12.44
CA ILE A 128 -4.40 -0.73 13.87
C ILE A 128 -4.92 -1.96 14.59
N GLU A 129 -4.08 -2.51 15.47
CA GLU A 129 -4.35 -3.66 16.31
C GLU A 129 -4.35 -3.27 17.78
N THR A 130 -5.20 -3.94 18.55
CA THR A 130 -5.11 -3.91 20.02
C THR A 130 -4.09 -4.94 20.51
N GLN A 131 -3.77 -4.94 21.80
CA GLN A 131 -2.86 -5.94 22.39
C GLN A 131 -3.33 -7.39 22.24
N THR A 132 -4.62 -7.64 21.95
CA THR A 132 -5.12 -8.99 21.68
C THR A 132 -4.83 -9.47 20.26
N ALA A 133 -4.06 -8.70 19.47
CA ALA A 133 -3.67 -8.99 18.09
C ALA A 133 -4.86 -9.14 17.12
N LEU A 134 -5.99 -8.50 17.44
CA LEU A 134 -7.11 -8.36 16.52
C LEU A 134 -7.05 -6.96 15.88
N PRO A 135 -7.00 -6.88 14.53
CA PRO A 135 -7.14 -5.61 13.82
C PRO A 135 -8.53 -5.03 14.09
N ILE A 136 -8.57 -3.78 14.53
CA ILE A 136 -9.82 -3.05 14.80
C ILE A 136 -10.15 -2.05 13.70
N LEU A 137 -9.13 -1.54 13.01
CA LEU A 137 -9.31 -0.56 11.95
C LEU A 137 -8.18 -0.64 10.93
N GLU A 138 -8.53 -0.45 9.66
CA GLU A 138 -7.57 -0.25 8.58
C GLU A 138 -7.91 1.02 7.81
N ILE A 139 -6.92 1.86 7.59
CA ILE A 139 -7.08 3.14 6.89
C ILE A 139 -6.09 3.20 5.73
N PRO A 140 -6.52 3.37 4.47
CA PRO A 140 -5.60 3.61 3.38
C PRO A 140 -4.77 4.88 3.64
N THR A 141 -3.46 4.86 3.38
CA THR A 141 -2.67 6.09 3.37
C THR A 141 -3.15 7.04 2.28
N TYR A 142 -3.59 6.48 1.15
CA TYR A 142 -4.33 7.17 0.10
C TYR A 142 -5.33 6.19 -0.51
N ARG A 143 -6.63 6.54 -0.59
CA ARG A 143 -7.63 5.67 -1.25
C ARG A 143 -7.63 5.95 -2.76
N PRO A 144 -7.15 5.03 -3.61
CA PRO A 144 -7.25 5.21 -5.07
C PRO A 144 -8.71 5.12 -5.51
N SER A 145 -9.02 5.51 -6.76
CA SER A 145 -10.35 5.29 -7.32
C SER A 145 -10.57 3.83 -7.68
N ASP A 146 -11.81 3.35 -7.59
CA ASP A 146 -12.17 2.01 -8.05
C ASP A 146 -12.10 1.92 -9.58
N THR A 147 -11.73 0.74 -10.08
CA THR A 147 -11.70 0.40 -11.50
C THR A 147 -12.04 -1.06 -11.70
N TRP A 148 -12.41 -1.41 -12.93
CA TRP A 148 -12.62 -2.79 -13.33
C TRP A 148 -11.46 -3.25 -14.22
N PHE A 149 -10.90 -4.43 -13.92
CA PHE A 149 -9.85 -5.05 -14.71
C PHE A 149 -10.36 -6.34 -15.36
N GLY A 150 -10.19 -6.45 -16.68
CA GLY A 150 -10.71 -7.57 -17.47
C GLY A 150 -12.10 -7.30 -18.07
N ASP A 151 -12.67 -8.35 -18.68
CA ASP A 151 -14.00 -8.30 -19.29
C ASP A 151 -15.11 -8.14 -18.25
N VAL A 152 -16.31 -7.73 -18.68
CA VAL A 152 -17.44 -7.45 -17.76
C VAL A 152 -17.86 -8.69 -16.95
N GLN A 153 -17.80 -9.88 -17.54
CA GLN A 153 -18.25 -11.13 -16.90
C GLN A 153 -17.21 -11.77 -16.00
N ASP A 154 -15.92 -11.59 -16.33
CA ASP A 154 -14.81 -12.29 -15.71
C ASP A 154 -13.78 -11.36 -15.08
N GLY A 155 -14.01 -10.05 -15.07
CA GLY A 155 -13.09 -9.09 -14.49
C GLY A 155 -13.15 -9.05 -12.97
N GLU A 156 -12.31 -8.20 -12.39
CA GLU A 156 -12.26 -7.96 -10.96
C GLU A 156 -12.31 -6.47 -10.62
N LEU A 157 -12.93 -6.17 -9.49
CA LEU A 157 -12.89 -4.85 -8.89
C LEU A 157 -11.50 -4.61 -8.31
N ALA A 158 -10.84 -3.57 -8.80
CA ALA A 158 -9.48 -3.22 -8.46
C ALA A 158 -9.35 -1.72 -8.18
N TYR A 159 -8.16 -1.31 -7.75
CA TYR A 159 -7.79 0.10 -7.60
C TYR A 159 -7.06 0.61 -8.84
N ALA A 160 -7.41 1.81 -9.32
CA ALA A 160 -6.62 2.47 -10.35
C ALA A 160 -5.43 3.20 -9.71
N SER A 161 -4.22 2.82 -10.08
CA SER A 161 -3.01 3.54 -9.67
C SER A 161 -3.04 4.99 -10.17
N ARG A 162 -2.60 5.91 -9.32
CA ARG A 162 -2.34 7.31 -9.67
C ARG A 162 -0.92 7.55 -10.17
N THR A 163 -0.02 6.59 -9.95
CA THR A 163 1.37 6.64 -10.39
C THR A 163 1.57 5.71 -11.57
N ALA A 164 2.35 6.16 -12.54
CA ALA A 164 2.75 5.34 -13.66
C ALA A 164 3.73 4.24 -13.22
N GLY A 165 3.73 3.11 -13.92
CA GLY A 165 4.85 2.17 -13.88
C GLY A 165 6.06 2.79 -14.57
N ARG A 166 7.21 2.82 -13.89
CA ARG A 166 8.47 3.39 -14.40
C ARG A 166 9.43 2.30 -14.82
N THR A 167 10.26 2.52 -15.83
CA THR A 167 11.27 1.54 -16.25
C THR A 167 12.58 1.67 -15.48
N SER A 168 12.83 2.82 -14.84
CA SER A 168 13.93 3.04 -13.90
C SER A 168 13.42 3.12 -12.46
N LEU A 169 14.16 2.49 -11.54
CA LEU A 169 13.88 2.58 -10.10
C LEU A 169 14.09 4.01 -9.56
N GLU A 170 15.04 4.74 -10.13
CA GLU A 170 15.40 6.10 -9.71
C GLU A 170 14.26 7.10 -9.98
N ASP A 171 13.37 6.79 -10.93
CA ASP A 171 12.23 7.62 -11.31
C ASP A 171 10.98 7.37 -10.44
N VAL A 172 11.07 6.46 -9.46
CA VAL A 172 9.94 6.10 -8.60
C VAL A 172 10.00 6.79 -7.26
N GLN A 173 8.98 7.59 -6.97
CA GLN A 173 8.71 8.06 -5.63
C GLN A 173 8.01 6.95 -4.83
N ALA A 174 8.71 6.41 -3.84
CA ALA A 174 8.16 5.46 -2.87
C ALA A 174 8.78 5.73 -1.50
N TYR A 175 8.11 6.61 -0.77
CA TYR A 175 8.38 6.90 0.64
C TYR A 175 7.29 6.29 1.51
N HIS A 176 7.53 6.25 2.83
CA HIS A 176 6.81 5.69 4.00
C HIS A 176 5.33 5.26 3.89
N ALA A 177 4.56 5.78 2.94
CA ALA A 177 3.16 5.50 2.67
C ALA A 177 2.91 4.53 1.49
N ARG A 178 3.95 4.05 0.79
CA ARG A 178 3.83 3.28 -0.46
C ARG A 178 4.82 2.12 -0.53
N ALA A 179 4.43 1.03 -1.20
CA ALA A 179 5.29 -0.12 -1.49
C ALA A 179 5.68 -0.20 -2.97
N LEU A 180 6.92 -0.65 -3.21
CA LEU A 180 7.48 -0.92 -4.53
C LEU A 180 7.28 -2.38 -4.93
N THR A 181 6.79 -2.59 -6.15
CA THR A 181 6.73 -3.90 -6.80
C THR A 181 7.55 -3.86 -8.08
N ARG A 182 8.52 -4.77 -8.20
CA ARG A 182 9.28 -4.98 -9.45
C ARG A 182 8.50 -5.94 -10.34
N VAL A 183 8.17 -5.53 -11.56
CA VAL A 183 7.36 -6.30 -12.51
C VAL A 183 8.16 -6.53 -13.79
N SER A 184 8.60 -7.77 -14.02
CA SER A 184 9.13 -8.22 -15.32
C SER A 184 7.96 -8.56 -16.24
N VAL A 185 7.97 -8.06 -17.46
CA VAL A 185 7.02 -8.45 -18.51
C VAL A 185 7.82 -8.96 -19.71
N ARG A 186 7.63 -10.23 -20.04
CA ARG A 186 8.24 -10.88 -21.20
C ARG A 186 7.18 -11.19 -22.25
N ASN A 187 7.43 -10.76 -23.49
CA ASN A 187 6.64 -11.15 -24.64
C ASN A 187 7.27 -12.39 -25.27
N ALA A 188 6.70 -13.58 -25.07
CA ALA A 188 7.18 -14.81 -25.69
C ALA A 188 6.51 -15.10 -27.05
N THR A 189 5.76 -14.15 -27.60
CA THR A 189 5.04 -14.31 -28.87
C THR A 189 5.89 -13.86 -30.07
N GLN A 190 5.46 -14.20 -31.29
CA GLN A 190 6.12 -13.77 -32.52
C GLN A 190 5.74 -12.35 -32.98
N THR A 191 4.86 -11.64 -32.27
CA THR A 191 4.42 -10.29 -32.64
C THR A 191 4.64 -9.28 -31.51
N PRO A 192 4.83 -7.99 -31.81
CA PRO A 192 4.85 -6.96 -30.78
C PRO A 192 3.55 -6.96 -29.96
N MET A 193 3.68 -6.75 -28.65
CA MET A 193 2.56 -6.68 -27.72
C MET A 193 2.47 -5.28 -27.12
N LEU A 194 1.30 -4.67 -27.18
CA LEU A 194 1.03 -3.42 -26.51
C LEU A 194 0.78 -3.63 -25.01
N ILE A 195 1.50 -2.89 -24.17
CA ILE A 195 1.29 -2.85 -22.73
C ILE A 195 0.59 -1.54 -22.37
N GLU A 196 -0.69 -1.64 -22.05
CA GLU A 196 -1.50 -0.48 -21.62
C GLU A 196 -1.78 -0.49 -20.12
N ARG A 197 -2.03 -1.67 -19.55
CA ARG A 197 -2.46 -1.86 -18.16
C ARG A 197 -1.85 -3.15 -17.61
N ILE A 198 -1.37 -3.07 -16.38
CA ILE A 198 -0.82 -4.20 -15.63
C ILE A 198 -1.61 -4.29 -14.33
N ASN A 199 -2.13 -5.47 -14.00
CA ASN A 199 -2.81 -5.72 -12.74
C ASN A 199 -1.82 -6.31 -11.73
N ILE A 200 -1.65 -5.61 -10.61
CA ILE A 200 -0.75 -6.01 -9.53
C ILE A 200 -1.60 -6.64 -8.41
N PRO A 201 -1.49 -7.95 -8.17
CA PRO A 201 -2.33 -8.65 -7.20
C PRO A 201 -1.76 -8.46 -5.78
N VAL A 202 -1.68 -7.22 -5.30
CA VAL A 202 -1.10 -6.90 -3.99
C VAL A 202 -1.68 -7.67 -2.80
N PRO A 203 -2.95 -8.15 -2.78
CA PRO A 203 -3.45 -8.94 -1.66
C PRO A 203 -2.73 -10.29 -1.44
N VAL A 204 -2.11 -10.85 -2.48
CA VAL A 204 -1.38 -12.14 -2.38
C VAL A 204 0.13 -11.96 -2.25
N LEU A 205 0.61 -10.72 -2.07
CA LEU A 205 2.03 -10.40 -1.88
C LEU A 205 2.35 -10.18 -0.40
N THR A 206 3.59 -10.43 -0.03
CA THR A 206 4.14 -10.08 1.28
C THR A 206 4.70 -8.66 1.24
N LEU A 207 4.57 -7.93 2.34
CA LEU A 207 5.24 -6.64 2.51
C LEU A 207 6.60 -6.84 3.17
N TYR A 208 7.62 -6.23 2.60
CA TYR A 208 8.98 -6.17 3.13
C TYR A 208 9.42 -4.73 3.33
N GLN A 209 10.45 -4.51 4.14
CA GLN A 209 11.12 -3.22 4.28
C GLN A 209 12.63 -3.40 4.13
N ASP A 210 13.26 -2.60 3.27
CA ASP A 210 14.70 -2.63 3.07
C ASP A 210 15.46 -1.81 4.12
N ALA A 211 16.79 -1.90 4.12
CA ALA A 211 17.65 -1.15 5.05
C ALA A 211 17.60 0.39 4.86
N ARG A 212 16.91 0.89 3.83
CA ARG A 212 16.67 2.31 3.57
C ARG A 212 15.23 2.70 3.91
N GLU A 213 14.53 1.87 4.69
CA GLU A 213 13.15 2.05 5.14
C GLU A 213 12.10 2.07 4.02
N ARG A 214 12.47 1.69 2.78
CA ARG A 214 11.52 1.59 1.68
C ARG A 214 10.75 0.29 1.76
N PHE A 215 9.46 0.36 1.47
CA PHE A 215 8.63 -0.82 1.42
C PHE A 215 8.68 -1.49 0.05
N TRP A 216 8.74 -2.82 0.05
CA TRP A 216 8.83 -3.67 -1.12
C TRP A 216 7.84 -4.83 -1.04
N THR A 217 7.52 -5.41 -2.18
CA THR A 217 6.83 -6.69 -2.31
C THR A 217 7.75 -7.73 -2.96
N GLU A 218 7.29 -8.96 -3.14
CA GLU A 218 7.96 -9.87 -4.07
C GLU A 218 8.00 -9.29 -5.49
N GLY A 219 9.04 -9.66 -6.24
CA GLY A 219 9.05 -9.42 -7.68
C GLY A 219 7.96 -10.23 -8.37
N ILE A 220 7.33 -9.66 -9.39
CA ILE A 220 6.35 -10.32 -10.25
C ILE A 220 6.97 -10.54 -11.62
N SER A 221 6.76 -11.70 -12.22
CA SER A 221 7.11 -11.98 -13.62
C SER A 221 5.87 -12.36 -14.41
N LEU A 222 5.66 -11.68 -15.52
CA LEU A 222 4.54 -11.88 -16.44
C LEU A 222 5.09 -12.39 -17.78
N VAL A 223 4.58 -13.51 -18.27
CA VAL A 223 4.96 -14.05 -19.58
C VAL A 223 3.73 -14.14 -20.46
N ALA A 224 3.70 -13.36 -21.54
CA ALA A 224 2.66 -13.44 -22.56
C ALA A 224 3.01 -14.52 -23.58
N GLU A 225 2.12 -15.48 -23.79
CA GLU A 225 2.29 -16.60 -24.72
C GLU A 225 1.24 -16.56 -25.85
N GLU A 226 1.49 -17.24 -26.98
CA GLU A 226 0.58 -17.22 -28.13
C GLU A 226 -0.72 -17.99 -27.89
N ARG A 227 -0.68 -19.03 -27.05
CA ARG A 227 -1.82 -19.88 -26.73
C ARG A 227 -2.46 -19.45 -25.41
N GLY A 228 -3.02 -18.25 -25.40
CA GLY A 228 -3.81 -17.75 -24.28
C GLY A 228 -4.04 -16.25 -24.39
N ASN A 229 -5.26 -15.81 -24.10
CA ASN A 229 -5.54 -14.37 -23.93
C ASN A 229 -4.96 -13.80 -22.62
N MET A 230 -4.21 -14.61 -21.86
CA MET A 230 -3.72 -14.30 -20.51
C MET A 230 -2.22 -14.53 -20.42
N ALA A 231 -1.54 -13.66 -19.67
CA ALA A 231 -0.13 -13.86 -19.33
C ALA A 231 0.00 -14.72 -18.06
N HIS A 232 0.98 -15.62 -18.04
CA HIS A 232 1.33 -16.37 -16.83
C HIS A 232 1.99 -15.44 -15.82
N LEU A 233 1.38 -15.27 -14.64
CA LEU A 233 1.99 -14.55 -13.53
C LEU A 233 2.73 -15.53 -12.61
N LYS A 234 3.96 -15.17 -12.29
CA LYS A 234 4.82 -15.85 -11.32
C LYS A 234 5.25 -14.88 -10.25
N LEU A 235 5.07 -15.28 -8.99
CA LEU A 235 5.58 -14.56 -7.84
C LEU A 235 7.02 -14.99 -7.54
N GLY A 236 7.87 -14.03 -7.24
CA GLY A 236 9.20 -14.29 -6.69
C GLY A 236 9.11 -14.93 -5.30
N PRO A 237 10.16 -15.63 -4.84
CA PRO A 237 10.16 -16.27 -3.53
C PRO A 237 10.36 -15.30 -2.36
N SER A 238 10.78 -14.06 -2.64
CA SER A 238 11.14 -13.04 -1.66
C SER A 238 11.11 -11.65 -2.30
N ALA A 239 11.40 -10.62 -1.49
CA ALA A 239 11.73 -9.29 -1.99
C ALA A 239 12.81 -9.34 -3.11
N PRO A 240 12.75 -8.42 -4.10
CA PRO A 240 13.69 -8.36 -5.20
C PRO A 240 15.10 -7.98 -4.72
N LYS A 241 16.13 -8.23 -5.53
CA LYS A 241 17.54 -8.01 -5.13
C LYS A 241 17.86 -6.55 -4.85
N GLU A 242 17.12 -5.65 -5.49
CA GLU A 242 17.16 -4.20 -5.34
C GLU A 242 16.72 -3.74 -3.92
N ALA A 243 15.98 -4.58 -3.20
CA ALA A 243 15.59 -4.39 -1.81
C ALA A 243 16.69 -4.96 -0.88
N GLU A 244 17.79 -4.22 -0.73
CA GLU A 244 18.93 -4.64 0.07
C GLU A 244 18.54 -4.91 1.53
N ARG A 245 18.87 -6.12 2.03
CA ARG A 245 18.59 -6.56 3.40
C ARG A 245 17.11 -6.41 3.79
N ALA A 246 16.21 -6.72 2.85
CA ALA A 246 14.79 -6.64 3.09
C ALA A 246 14.31 -7.62 4.18
N GLU A 247 13.60 -7.10 5.17
CA GLU A 247 12.95 -7.86 6.24
C GLU A 247 11.45 -7.91 6.00
N LYS A 248 10.81 -8.99 6.45
CA LYS A 248 9.37 -9.20 6.28
C LYS A 248 8.58 -8.38 7.32
N ILE A 249 7.59 -7.62 6.87
CA ILE A 249 6.74 -6.76 7.70
C ILE A 249 5.35 -7.36 7.91
N THR A 250 4.64 -7.69 6.82
CA THR A 250 3.33 -8.38 6.88
C THR A 250 3.25 -9.48 5.84
N LEU A 251 2.56 -10.55 6.20
CA LEU A 251 2.21 -11.64 5.28
C LEU A 251 1.12 -11.21 4.28
N PRO A 252 0.91 -11.99 3.21
CA PRO A 252 -0.22 -11.80 2.29
C PRO A 252 -1.56 -11.76 3.02
N ARG A 253 -2.48 -10.94 2.51
CA ARG A 253 -3.86 -10.86 2.99
C ARG A 253 -4.71 -12.04 2.55
N ALA A 254 -4.35 -12.63 1.41
CA ALA A 254 -5.04 -13.77 0.82
C ALA A 254 -4.02 -14.80 0.32
N GLU A 255 -4.44 -16.05 0.30
CA GLU A 255 -3.67 -17.12 -0.30
C GLU A 255 -3.60 -16.93 -1.83
N PRO A 256 -2.43 -17.16 -2.45
CA PRO A 256 -2.30 -17.13 -3.90
C PRO A 256 -3.07 -18.32 -4.52
N THR A 257 -4.34 -18.08 -4.91
CA THR A 257 -5.12 -19.06 -5.66
C THR A 257 -4.72 -19.07 -7.14
N SER A 258 -4.87 -20.21 -7.81
CA SER A 258 -4.55 -20.35 -9.24
C SER A 258 -5.27 -19.31 -10.12
N ASN A 259 -6.48 -18.88 -9.75
CA ASN A 259 -7.26 -17.90 -10.51
C ASN A 259 -6.70 -16.47 -10.40
N VAL A 260 -6.16 -16.09 -9.23
CA VAL A 260 -5.49 -14.80 -9.01
C VAL A 260 -4.15 -14.75 -9.76
N LEU A 261 -3.46 -15.88 -9.87
CA LEU A 261 -2.17 -16.01 -10.56
C LEU A 261 -2.27 -16.05 -12.10
N VAL A 262 -3.47 -16.08 -12.67
CA VAL A 262 -3.67 -16.21 -14.12
C VAL A 262 -4.06 -14.87 -14.78
N ARG A 263 -4.37 -13.82 -14.01
CA ARG A 263 -5.02 -12.59 -14.52
C ARG A 263 -4.24 -11.29 -14.27
N ALA A 264 -3.04 -11.19 -14.82
CA ALA A 264 -2.16 -10.03 -14.58
C ALA A 264 -2.04 -9.04 -15.75
N LEU A 265 -2.24 -9.50 -16.98
CA LEU A 265 -2.28 -8.68 -18.19
C LEU A 265 -3.57 -9.00 -18.93
N HIS A 266 -4.29 -7.96 -19.33
CA HIS A 266 -5.41 -8.08 -20.24
C HIS A 266 -5.02 -7.40 -21.54
N LYS A 267 -5.05 -8.14 -22.66
CA LYS A 267 -5.05 -7.49 -23.97
C LYS A 267 -6.37 -6.74 -24.10
N LEU A 268 -6.34 -5.41 -24.14
CA LEU A 268 -7.39 -4.70 -24.86
C LEU A 268 -6.96 -4.77 -26.31
N LEU A 269 -7.50 -5.75 -27.04
CA LEU A 269 -7.44 -5.70 -28.50
C LEU A 269 -8.37 -4.57 -28.93
N GLY A 270 -7.77 -3.44 -29.28
CA GLY A 270 -8.38 -2.38 -30.08
C GLY A 270 -7.59 -2.25 -31.37
#